data_AF-A0A4R2R5A9-F1
#
_entry.id   AF-A0A4R2R5A9-F1
#
_cell.length_a   1.000
_cell.length_b   1.000
_cell.length_c   1.000
_cell.angle_alpha   90.00
_cell.angle_beta   90.00
_cell.angle_gamma   90.00
#
_symmetry.space_group_name_H-M   'P 1'
#
loop_
_entity.id
_entity.type
_entity.pdbx_description
1 polymer ?
#
loop_
_entity_poly.entity_id
_entity_poly.type
_entity_poly.pdbx_seq_one_letter_code
_entity_poly.pdbx_strand_id
1 'polypeptide(L)'
;MDGLTIGPLLRQLRTASNRSQREQTDLLSRLAGRPVTRNEVSRWENETRLLTPYWQEHHAASYDVPLEQLRDAVTRTKVRRRAARQHDPTQKRGFLGPTNGIVIPAPPEPLSDRRVGHADLIRLRERTARLRRLDNFMGGADTYDMYLAEMERTKQLLTLGNYVAELGPSVKALLAEQAQLAGWSAFDAGQHAIAYRHYMTSFSAAEEANDSVLAGNALALVAYQKTATATDGVETASASYDRARKGATPRVRALLLQRLA
;
A
#
# COMPACT_ATOMS: atom_id res chain seq x y z
N MET A 1 -1.29 0.91 -31.25
CA MET A 1 -0.80 1.40 -29.94
C MET A 1 0.49 0.66 -29.66
N ASP A 2 1.55 0.97 -30.41
CA ASP A 2 2.78 0.19 -30.38
C ASP A 2 3.82 1.01 -29.62
N GLY A 3 4.06 0.61 -28.38
CA GLY A 3 5.01 1.27 -27.50
C GLY A 3 5.38 0.33 -26.36
N LEU A 4 6.62 0.45 -25.86
CA LEU A 4 7.08 -0.41 -24.78
C LEU A 4 6.24 -0.20 -23.51
N THR A 5 6.05 -1.30 -22.79
CA THR A 5 5.59 -1.30 -21.41
C THR A 5 6.72 -0.79 -20.50
N ILE A 6 6.38 -0.36 -19.28
CA ILE A 6 7.32 0.37 -18.42
C ILE A 6 8.64 -0.38 -18.16
N GLY A 7 8.62 -1.68 -17.93
CA GLY A 7 9.83 -2.44 -17.59
C GLY A 7 10.85 -2.50 -18.72
N PRO A 8 10.46 -2.95 -19.93
CA PRO A 8 11.30 -2.87 -21.12
C PRO A 8 11.79 -1.45 -21.43
N LEU A 9 10.93 -0.43 -21.29
CA LEU A 9 11.33 0.97 -21.50
C LEU A 9 12.44 1.38 -20.53
N LEU A 10 12.28 1.10 -19.22
CA LEU A 10 13.29 1.42 -18.22
C LEU A 10 14.62 0.71 -18.49
N ARG A 11 14.57 -0.57 -18.89
CA ARG A 11 15.77 -1.32 -19.29
C ARG A 11 16.46 -0.67 -20.48
N GLN A 12 15.71 -0.28 -21.51
CA GLN A 12 16.24 0.38 -22.69
C GLN A 12 16.90 1.72 -22.34
N LEU A 13 16.21 2.58 -21.59
CA LEU A 13 16.75 3.89 -21.17
C LEU A 13 18.02 3.75 -20.34
N ARG A 14 18.03 2.77 -19.42
CA ARG A 14 19.21 2.47 -18.61
C ARG A 14 20.39 2.00 -19.46
N THR A 15 20.17 1.05 -20.38
CA THR A 15 21.23 0.54 -21.25
C THR A 15 21.72 1.60 -22.24
N ALA A 16 20.83 2.43 -22.79
CA ALA A 16 21.20 3.55 -23.67
C ALA A 16 22.04 4.60 -22.93
N SER A 17 21.85 4.73 -21.63
CA SER A 17 22.67 5.57 -20.76
C SER A 17 23.94 4.88 -20.23
N ASN A 18 24.28 3.68 -20.72
CA ASN A 18 25.42 2.87 -20.26
C ASN A 18 25.48 2.64 -18.74
N ARG A 19 24.32 2.59 -18.07
CA ARG A 19 24.25 2.40 -16.61
C ARG A 19 23.94 0.94 -16.24
N SER A 20 24.61 0.44 -15.22
CA SER A 20 24.18 -0.74 -14.46
C SER A 20 22.97 -0.41 -13.58
N GLN A 21 22.26 -1.43 -13.09
CA GLN A 21 21.17 -1.22 -12.12
C GLN A 21 21.68 -0.57 -10.83
N ARG A 22 22.93 -0.81 -10.44
CA ARG A 22 23.53 -0.22 -9.23
C ARG A 22 23.77 1.27 -9.43
N GLU A 23 24.36 1.69 -10.54
CA GLU A 23 24.56 3.11 -10.84
C GLU A 23 23.23 3.85 -11.00
N GLN A 24 22.22 3.20 -11.58
CA GLN A 24 20.86 3.75 -11.62
C GLN A 24 20.27 3.94 -10.21
N THR A 25 20.51 2.97 -9.33
CA THR A 25 20.08 3.03 -7.92
C THR A 25 20.71 4.23 -7.21
N ASP A 26 22.02 4.40 -7.37
CA ASP A 26 22.77 5.48 -6.73
C ASP A 26 22.33 6.87 -7.23
N LEU A 27 22.06 7.00 -8.54
CA LEU A 27 21.52 8.24 -9.10
C LEU A 27 20.10 8.54 -8.61
N LEU A 28 19.20 7.56 -8.65
CA LEU A 28 17.83 7.74 -8.15
C LEU A 28 17.82 8.10 -6.68
N SER A 29 18.72 7.51 -5.89
CA SER A 29 18.84 7.83 -4.47
C SER A 29 19.23 9.29 -4.24
N ARG A 30 20.17 9.79 -5.03
CA ARG A 30 20.59 11.21 -4.99
C ARG A 30 19.47 12.15 -5.44
N LEU A 31 18.79 11.85 -6.54
CA LEU A 31 17.71 12.69 -7.07
C LEU A 31 16.50 12.73 -6.12
N ALA A 32 16.15 11.59 -5.51
CA ALA A 32 15.00 11.46 -4.62
C ALA A 32 15.29 11.91 -3.19
N GLY A 33 16.55 12.15 -2.84
CA GLY A 33 16.95 12.44 -1.46
C GLY A 33 16.70 11.30 -0.48
N ARG A 34 16.50 10.06 -0.97
CA ARG A 34 16.22 8.87 -0.16
C ARG A 34 16.89 7.62 -0.72
N PRO A 35 17.31 6.67 0.11
CA PRO A 35 17.92 5.43 -0.38
C PRO A 35 16.96 4.64 -1.29
N VAL A 36 17.48 4.21 -2.43
CA VAL A 36 16.86 3.23 -3.33
C VAL A 36 17.72 1.98 -3.30
N THR A 37 17.11 0.81 -3.48
CA THR A 37 17.84 -0.46 -3.58
C THR A 37 17.88 -0.99 -5.01
N ARG A 38 18.92 -1.75 -5.33
CA ARG A 38 19.02 -2.47 -6.61
C ARG A 38 17.84 -3.41 -6.85
N ASN A 39 17.26 -3.96 -5.78
CA ASN A 39 16.07 -4.80 -5.86
C ASN A 39 14.84 -3.98 -6.31
N GLU A 40 14.65 -2.75 -5.84
CA GLU A 40 13.57 -1.88 -6.31
C GLU A 40 13.69 -1.60 -7.81
N VAL A 41 14.88 -1.23 -8.29
CA VAL A 41 15.14 -1.02 -9.73
C VAL A 41 14.83 -2.30 -10.53
N SER A 42 15.29 -3.46 -10.05
CA SER A 42 14.96 -4.75 -10.65
C SER A 42 13.45 -5.01 -10.71
N ARG A 43 12.72 -4.68 -9.65
CA ARG A 43 11.27 -4.89 -9.59
C ARG A 43 10.52 -4.00 -10.58
N TRP A 44 10.97 -2.77 -10.81
CA TRP A 44 10.42 -1.88 -11.83
C TRP A 44 10.73 -2.36 -13.25
N GLU A 45 11.98 -2.75 -13.52
CA GLU A 45 12.42 -3.25 -14.83
C GLU A 45 11.77 -4.57 -15.26
N ASN A 46 11.44 -5.41 -14.28
CA ASN A 46 10.72 -6.67 -14.47
C ASN A 46 9.20 -6.52 -14.37
N GLU A 47 8.70 -5.30 -14.16
CA GLU A 47 7.27 -5.02 -13.96
C GLU A 47 6.65 -5.90 -12.87
N THR A 48 7.39 -6.25 -11.82
CA THR A 48 6.80 -6.86 -10.62
C THR A 48 6.26 -5.80 -9.66
N ARG A 49 6.68 -4.55 -9.83
CA ARG A 49 6.10 -3.33 -9.25
C ARG A 49 6.05 -2.27 -10.35
N LEU A 50 4.95 -1.52 -10.46
CA LEU A 50 4.87 -0.38 -11.38
C LEU A 50 5.44 0.88 -10.72
N LEU A 51 5.91 1.82 -11.53
CA LEU A 51 6.33 3.14 -11.02
C LEU A 51 5.11 3.92 -10.53
N THR A 52 5.17 4.41 -9.30
CA THR A 52 4.22 5.41 -8.79
C THR A 52 4.49 6.77 -9.46
N PRO A 53 3.56 7.73 -9.45
CA PRO A 53 3.77 9.05 -10.05
C PRO A 53 5.07 9.72 -9.58
N TYR A 54 5.33 9.68 -8.26
CA TYR A 54 6.58 10.14 -7.67
C TYR A 54 7.81 9.50 -8.33
N TRP A 55 7.83 8.18 -8.50
CA TRP A 55 8.96 7.51 -9.13
C TRP A 55 9.04 7.72 -10.65
N GLN A 56 7.92 8.00 -11.33
CA GLN A 56 7.93 8.36 -12.74
C GLN A 56 8.70 9.66 -12.97
N GLU A 57 8.51 10.67 -12.12
CA GLU A 57 9.24 11.95 -12.17
C GLU A 57 10.75 11.76 -12.02
N HIS A 58 11.17 11.00 -11.01
CA HIS A 58 12.60 10.76 -10.76
C HIS A 58 13.26 9.91 -11.84
N HIS A 59 12.55 8.92 -12.39
CA HIS A 59 13.05 8.15 -13.52
C HIS A 59 13.17 9.00 -14.77
N ALA A 60 12.15 9.81 -15.09
CA ALA A 60 12.17 10.72 -16.23
C ALA A 60 13.35 11.69 -16.15
N ALA A 61 13.53 12.34 -14.98
CA ALA A 61 14.67 13.21 -14.71
C ALA A 61 16.02 12.47 -14.82
N SER A 62 16.10 11.23 -14.32
CA SER A 62 17.35 10.45 -14.35
C SER A 62 17.81 10.06 -15.75
N TYR A 63 16.90 10.03 -16.73
CA TYR A 63 17.20 9.70 -18.13
C TYR A 63 17.12 10.90 -19.06
N ASP A 64 16.79 12.08 -18.54
CA ASP A 64 16.52 13.29 -19.31
C ASP A 64 15.48 13.08 -20.41
N VAL A 65 14.35 12.45 -20.04
CA VAL A 65 13.23 12.17 -20.95
C VAL A 65 11.94 12.82 -20.47
N PRO A 66 10.98 13.12 -21.37
CA PRO A 66 9.68 13.65 -20.96
C PRO A 66 8.93 12.71 -20.01
N LEU A 67 8.35 13.27 -18.94
CA LEU A 67 7.55 12.50 -17.97
C LEU A 67 6.40 11.72 -18.62
N GLU A 68 5.80 12.28 -19.67
CA GLU A 68 4.70 11.62 -20.39
C GLU A 68 5.13 10.30 -21.03
N GLN A 69 6.39 10.15 -21.42
CA GLN A 69 6.89 8.88 -21.95
C GLN A 69 6.76 7.74 -20.93
N LEU A 70 7.05 8.05 -19.65
CA LEU A 70 6.97 7.10 -18.54
C LEU A 70 5.51 6.85 -18.14
N ARG A 71 4.68 7.91 -18.08
CA ARG A 71 3.23 7.82 -17.80
C ARG A 71 2.52 6.93 -18.82
N ASP A 72 2.78 7.15 -20.10
CA ASP A 72 2.21 6.36 -21.18
C ASP A 72 2.63 4.90 -21.10
N ALA A 73 3.90 4.63 -20.78
CA ALA A 73 4.40 3.27 -20.63
C ALA A 73 3.76 2.55 -19.45
N VAL A 74 3.55 3.23 -18.32
CA VAL A 74 2.80 2.69 -17.17
C VAL A 74 1.34 2.41 -17.56
N THR A 75 0.68 3.33 -18.27
CA THR A 75 -0.69 3.14 -18.76
C THR A 75 -0.79 1.93 -19.68
N ARG A 76 0.14 1.77 -20.63
CA ARG A 76 0.23 0.58 -21.50
C ARG A 76 0.42 -0.70 -20.69
N THR A 77 1.30 -0.71 -19.69
CA THR A 77 1.48 -1.88 -18.80
C THR A 77 0.19 -2.22 -18.08
N LYS A 78 -0.57 -1.23 -17.59
CA LYS A 78 -1.87 -1.43 -16.94
C LYS A 78 -2.90 -2.03 -17.90
N VAL A 79 -3.03 -1.50 -19.12
CA VAL A 79 -3.93 -2.03 -20.16
C VAL A 79 -3.57 -3.47 -20.51
N ARG A 80 -2.28 -3.77 -20.73
CA ARG A 80 -1.79 -5.13 -21.03
C ARG A 80 -2.11 -6.11 -19.91
N ARG A 81 -1.85 -5.72 -18.65
CA ARG A 81 -2.19 -6.53 -17.47
C ARG A 81 -3.70 -6.78 -17.38
N ARG A 82 -4.54 -5.80 -17.74
CA ARG A 82 -6.00 -5.96 -17.78
C ARG A 82 -6.45 -6.92 -18.88
N ALA A 83 -5.90 -6.81 -20.08
CA ALA A 83 -6.23 -7.68 -21.21
C ALA A 83 -5.83 -9.14 -20.96
N ALA A 84 -4.63 -9.37 -20.40
CA ALA A 84 -4.17 -10.71 -20.02
C ALA A 84 -5.10 -11.39 -19.00
N ARG A 85 -5.76 -10.62 -18.13
CA ARG A 85 -6.77 -11.15 -17.19
C ARG A 85 -8.08 -11.54 -17.89
N GLN A 86 -8.46 -10.85 -18.96
CA GLN A 86 -9.72 -11.12 -19.67
C GLN A 86 -9.63 -12.31 -20.63
N HIS A 87 -8.43 -12.66 -21.09
CA HIS A 87 -8.18 -13.74 -22.05
C HIS A 87 -7.87 -15.10 -21.41
N ASP A 88 -7.87 -15.19 -20.07
CA ASP A 88 -7.69 -16.46 -19.36
C ASP A 88 -9.02 -17.26 -19.37
N PRO A 89 -9.14 -18.37 -20.13
CA PRO A 89 -10.40 -19.10 -20.31
C PRO A 89 -10.89 -19.79 -19.04
N THR A 90 -10.04 -19.90 -18.00
CA THR A 90 -10.37 -20.60 -16.75
C THR A 90 -11.25 -19.80 -15.80
N GLN A 91 -11.54 -18.53 -16.10
CA GLN A 91 -12.22 -17.63 -15.16
C GLN A 91 -13.76 -17.60 -15.25
N LYS A 92 -14.39 -18.32 -16.20
CA LYS A 92 -15.86 -18.29 -16.40
C LYS A 92 -16.67 -19.36 -15.65
N ARG A 93 -16.07 -20.26 -14.87
CA ARG A 93 -16.81 -21.21 -14.02
C ARG A 93 -16.16 -21.33 -12.64
N GLY A 94 -16.98 -21.24 -11.60
CA GLY A 94 -16.57 -20.97 -10.22
C GLY A 94 -15.79 -22.07 -9.50
N PHE A 95 -15.27 -21.64 -8.35
CA PHE A 95 -14.96 -22.37 -7.12
C PHE A 95 -13.88 -23.49 -7.12
N LEU A 96 -13.07 -23.44 -6.04
CA LEU A 96 -12.09 -24.41 -5.51
C LEU A 96 -10.73 -24.55 -6.23
N GLY A 97 -9.68 -24.07 -5.57
CA GLY A 97 -8.28 -24.46 -5.85
C GLY A 97 -7.27 -23.30 -5.76
N PRO A 98 -6.17 -23.41 -5.00
CA PRO A 98 -5.34 -22.26 -4.64
C PRO A 98 -4.28 -21.98 -5.71
N THR A 99 -4.47 -20.97 -6.54
CA THR A 99 -3.37 -20.25 -7.22
C THR A 99 -3.87 -18.93 -7.80
N ASN A 100 -3.48 -17.83 -7.15
CA ASN A 100 -3.24 -16.49 -7.70
C ASN A 100 -4.24 -15.84 -8.68
N GLY A 101 -5.54 -16.12 -8.57
CA GLY A 101 -6.58 -15.25 -9.11
C GLY A 101 -6.70 -13.98 -8.27
N ILE A 102 -6.09 -12.87 -8.69
CA ILE A 102 -6.33 -11.56 -8.08
C ILE A 102 -7.76 -11.13 -8.43
N VAL A 103 -8.69 -11.39 -7.52
CA VAL A 103 -10.06 -10.88 -7.59
C VAL A 103 -10.01 -9.41 -7.20
N ILE A 104 -10.37 -8.51 -8.12
CA ILE A 104 -10.67 -7.12 -7.78
C ILE A 104 -11.91 -7.17 -6.89
N PRO A 105 -11.83 -6.75 -5.62
CA PRO A 105 -13.02 -6.72 -4.79
C PRO A 105 -14.02 -5.75 -5.42
N ALA A 106 -15.24 -6.22 -5.62
CA ALA A 106 -16.36 -5.37 -6.00
C ALA A 106 -16.47 -4.19 -5.03
N PRO A 107 -17.05 -3.04 -5.41
CA PRO A 107 -17.31 -1.95 -4.49
C PRO A 107 -17.97 -2.45 -3.19
N PRO A 108 -17.71 -1.81 -2.03
CA PRO A 108 -18.43 -2.15 -0.81
C PRO A 108 -19.94 -2.04 -1.06
N GLU A 109 -20.67 -3.09 -0.68
CA GLU A 109 -22.13 -3.02 -0.67
C GLU A 109 -22.59 -1.92 0.30
N PRO A 110 -23.75 -1.28 0.07
CA PRO A 110 -24.33 -0.36 1.04
C PRO A 110 -24.42 -1.03 2.43
N LEU A 111 -24.30 -0.24 3.49
CA LEU A 111 -24.67 -0.73 4.82
C LEU A 111 -26.17 -1.01 4.81
N SER A 112 -26.56 -2.23 5.20
CA SER A 112 -27.95 -2.61 5.42
C SER A 112 -28.45 -1.98 6.72
N ASP A 113 -29.74 -1.66 6.81
CA ASP A 113 -30.39 -1.28 8.08
C ASP A 113 -30.32 -2.40 9.13
N ARG A 114 -29.97 -3.64 8.73
CA ARG A 114 -29.75 -4.75 9.65
C ARG A 114 -28.47 -4.56 10.46
N ARG A 115 -28.59 -4.81 11.77
CA ARG A 115 -27.46 -4.87 12.71
C ARG A 115 -26.36 -5.84 12.25
N VAL A 116 -25.13 -5.34 12.19
CA VAL A 116 -23.92 -6.09 11.82
C VAL A 116 -23.54 -7.07 12.94
N GLY A 117 -23.33 -8.33 12.56
CA GLY A 117 -22.91 -9.40 13.46
C GLY A 117 -21.53 -9.97 13.12
N HIS A 118 -21.16 -11.07 13.77
CA HIS A 118 -19.86 -11.73 13.60
C HIS A 118 -19.54 -12.11 12.14
N ALA A 119 -20.51 -12.67 11.42
CA ALA A 119 -20.32 -13.06 10.02
C ALA A 119 -20.04 -11.85 9.11
N ASP A 120 -20.65 -10.70 9.39
CA ASP A 120 -20.41 -9.46 8.65
C ASP A 120 -19.00 -8.93 8.92
N LEU A 121 -18.54 -8.95 10.17
CA LEU A 121 -17.18 -8.57 10.55
C LEU A 121 -16.13 -9.47 9.88
N ILE A 122 -16.37 -10.79 9.82
CA ILE A 122 -15.50 -11.74 9.10
C ILE A 122 -15.40 -11.34 7.62
N ARG A 123 -16.54 -11.06 6.97
CA ARG A 123 -16.56 -10.61 5.57
C ARG A 123 -15.77 -9.32 5.34
N LEU A 124 -15.88 -8.34 6.24
CA LEU A 124 -15.12 -7.08 6.14
C LEU A 124 -13.61 -7.31 6.28
N ARG A 125 -13.18 -8.18 7.21
CA ARG A 125 -11.78 -8.58 7.36
C ARG A 125 -11.26 -9.28 6.11
N GLU A 126 -12.03 -10.22 5.55
CA GLU A 126 -11.65 -10.91 4.32
C GLU A 126 -11.54 -9.96 3.11
N ARG A 127 -12.43 -8.97 3.01
CA ARG A 127 -12.35 -7.92 1.97
C ARG A 127 -11.06 -7.13 2.11
N THR A 128 -10.73 -6.70 3.32
CA THR A 128 -9.47 -6.00 3.63
C THR A 128 -8.25 -6.85 3.26
N ALA A 129 -8.26 -8.15 3.60
CA ALA A 129 -7.20 -9.08 3.22
C ALA A 129 -7.09 -9.29 1.70
N ARG A 130 -8.21 -9.29 0.96
CA ARG A 130 -8.22 -9.34 -0.51
C ARG A 130 -7.62 -8.06 -1.11
N LEU A 131 -7.98 -6.88 -0.58
CA LEU A 131 -7.38 -5.61 -1.01
C LEU A 131 -5.87 -5.60 -0.79
N ARG A 132 -5.39 -6.10 0.35
CA ARG A 132 -3.95 -6.21 0.61
C ARG A 132 -3.21 -7.08 -0.39
N ARG A 133 -3.83 -8.17 -0.86
CA ARG A 133 -3.26 -9.00 -1.94
C ARG A 133 -3.26 -8.28 -3.29
N LEU A 134 -4.32 -7.52 -3.59
CA LEU A 134 -4.40 -6.70 -4.81
C LEU A 134 -3.33 -5.59 -4.81
N ASP A 135 -3.15 -4.93 -3.67
CA ASP A 135 -2.16 -3.87 -3.45
C ASP A 135 -0.73 -4.32 -3.73
N ASN A 136 -0.37 -5.51 -3.25
CA ASN A 136 0.96 -6.10 -3.53
C ASN A 136 1.25 -6.26 -5.04
N PHE A 137 0.23 -6.28 -5.90
CA PHE A 137 0.36 -6.44 -7.34
C PHE A 137 0.20 -5.13 -8.13
N MET A 138 -0.77 -4.29 -7.75
CA MET A 138 -1.06 -3.01 -8.41
C MET A 138 -0.11 -1.90 -7.95
N GLY A 139 0.28 -1.92 -6.67
CA GLY A 139 0.98 -0.85 -5.98
C GLY A 139 0.02 0.09 -5.26
N GLY A 140 0.50 0.72 -4.18
CA GLY A 140 -0.29 1.56 -3.27
C GLY A 140 -1.06 2.68 -3.95
N ALA A 141 -0.47 3.36 -4.93
CA ALA A 141 -1.13 4.50 -5.58
C ALA A 141 -2.44 4.14 -6.30
N ASP A 142 -2.58 2.90 -6.80
CA ASP A 142 -3.75 2.46 -7.57
C ASP A 142 -4.87 1.86 -6.70
N THR A 143 -4.62 1.64 -5.42
CA THR A 143 -5.54 0.99 -4.48
C THR A 143 -6.15 1.96 -3.45
N TYR A 144 -5.76 3.23 -3.49
CA TYR A 144 -6.12 4.23 -2.48
C TYR A 144 -7.63 4.38 -2.31
N ASP A 145 -8.35 4.65 -3.40
CA ASP A 145 -9.80 4.86 -3.35
C ASP A 145 -10.54 3.62 -2.85
N MET A 146 -9.99 2.42 -3.12
CA MET A 146 -10.58 1.16 -2.67
C MET A 146 -10.41 0.97 -1.16
N TYR A 147 -9.22 1.28 -0.63
CA TYR A 147 -8.99 1.28 0.82
C TYR A 147 -9.79 2.35 1.53
N LEU A 148 -9.87 3.55 0.96
CA LEU A 148 -10.65 4.65 1.50
C LEU A 148 -12.14 4.27 1.58
N ALA A 149 -12.69 3.65 0.54
CA ALA A 149 -14.08 3.20 0.54
C ALA A 149 -14.37 2.15 1.63
N GLU A 150 -13.49 1.17 1.82
CA GLU A 150 -13.65 0.19 2.91
C GLU A 150 -13.51 0.83 4.30
N MET A 151 -12.55 1.74 4.46
CA MET A 151 -12.32 2.46 5.72
C MET A 151 -13.54 3.31 6.10
N GLU A 152 -14.05 4.12 5.17
CA GLU A 152 -15.21 4.98 5.41
C GLU A 152 -16.48 4.16 5.69
N ARG A 153 -16.64 2.98 5.06
CA ARG A 153 -17.73 2.06 5.39
C ARG A 153 -17.66 1.58 6.84
N THR A 154 -16.49 1.14 7.30
CA THR A 154 -16.30 0.69 8.69
C THR A 154 -16.44 1.85 9.68
N LYS A 155 -16.00 3.06 9.31
CA LYS A 155 -16.18 4.27 10.11
C LYS A 155 -17.65 4.63 10.27
N GLN A 156 -18.43 4.58 9.19
CA GLN A 156 -19.88 4.77 9.23
C GLN A 156 -20.56 3.75 10.14
N LEU A 157 -20.13 2.48 10.10
CA LEU A 157 -20.63 1.45 11.01
C LEU A 157 -20.42 1.82 12.48
N LEU A 158 -19.24 2.36 12.83
CA LEU A 158 -18.93 2.83 14.18
C LEU A 158 -19.78 4.04 14.57
N THR A 159 -19.92 5.02 13.68
CA THR A 159 -20.71 6.24 13.94
C THR A 159 -22.19 5.94 14.15
N LEU A 160 -22.76 5.02 13.37
CA LEU A 160 -24.17 4.64 13.48
C LEU A 160 -24.44 3.66 14.63
N GLY A 161 -23.40 3.04 15.20
CA GLY A 161 -23.55 2.02 16.24
C GLY A 161 -24.32 0.78 15.78
N ASN A 162 -24.44 0.54 14.47
CA ASN A 162 -25.29 -0.52 13.91
C ASN A 162 -24.63 -1.91 13.92
N TYR A 163 -24.04 -2.30 15.05
CA TYR A 163 -23.38 -3.58 15.28
C TYR A 163 -23.67 -4.09 16.69
N VAL A 164 -23.50 -5.39 16.92
CA VAL A 164 -23.64 -5.96 18.28
C VAL A 164 -22.54 -5.40 19.20
N ALA A 165 -22.90 -4.87 20.37
CA ALA A 165 -22.01 -4.06 21.22
C ALA A 165 -20.66 -4.74 21.55
N GLU A 166 -20.67 -6.05 21.77
CA GLU A 166 -19.49 -6.88 22.04
C GLU A 166 -18.42 -6.82 20.93
N LEU A 167 -18.82 -6.51 19.69
CA LEU A 167 -17.89 -6.38 18.55
C LEU A 167 -17.20 -5.02 18.49
N GLY A 168 -17.55 -4.06 19.34
CA GLY A 168 -16.98 -2.70 19.31
C GLY A 168 -15.45 -2.65 19.21
N PRO A 169 -14.70 -3.32 20.12
CA PRO A 169 -13.24 -3.39 20.03
C PRO A 169 -12.74 -4.00 18.70
N SER A 170 -13.42 -5.04 18.21
CA SER A 170 -13.06 -5.72 16.96
C SER A 170 -13.31 -4.87 15.71
N VAL A 171 -14.38 -4.08 15.69
CA VAL A 171 -14.70 -3.15 14.58
C VAL A 171 -13.72 -1.98 14.59
N LYS A 172 -13.35 -1.47 15.77
CA LYS A 172 -12.32 -0.43 15.91
C LYS A 172 -10.93 -0.92 15.46
N ALA A 173 -10.55 -2.13 15.84
CA ALA A 173 -9.31 -2.75 15.35
C ALA A 173 -9.30 -2.92 13.83
N LEU A 174 -10.43 -3.29 13.23
CA LEU A 174 -10.58 -3.36 11.78
C LEU A 174 -10.44 -1.96 11.13
N LEU A 175 -11.11 -0.93 11.67
CA LEU A 175 -10.94 0.44 11.19
C LEU A 175 -9.48 0.87 11.25
N ALA A 176 -8.80 0.55 12.36
CA ALA A 176 -7.39 0.87 12.54
C ALA A 176 -6.51 0.17 11.49
N GLU A 177 -6.75 -1.11 11.16
CA GLU A 177 -6.03 -1.82 10.09
C GLU A 177 -6.28 -1.18 8.71
N GLN A 178 -7.54 -0.90 8.38
CA GLN A 178 -7.92 -0.29 7.11
C GLN A 178 -7.30 1.10 6.95
N ALA A 179 -7.26 1.90 8.01
CA ALA A 179 -6.61 3.20 8.01
C ALA A 179 -5.08 3.13 7.79
N GLN A 180 -4.39 2.10 8.30
CA GLN A 180 -2.97 1.89 7.98
C GLN A 180 -2.77 1.62 6.50
N LEU A 181 -3.62 0.78 5.92
CA LEU A 181 -3.53 0.40 4.50
C LEU A 181 -3.87 1.60 3.58
N ALA A 182 -4.90 2.38 3.93
CA ALA A 182 -5.21 3.63 3.24
C ALA A 182 -4.06 4.65 3.35
N GLY A 183 -3.44 4.77 4.53
CA GLY A 183 -2.27 5.62 4.75
C GLY A 183 -1.05 5.19 3.94
N TRP A 184 -0.76 3.88 3.91
CA TRP A 184 0.32 3.30 3.12
C TRP A 184 0.14 3.57 1.63
N SER A 185 -1.09 3.35 1.16
CA SER A 185 -1.47 3.59 -0.22
C SER A 185 -1.39 5.07 -0.61
N ALA A 186 -1.83 5.99 0.25
CA ALA A 186 -1.66 7.43 0.07
C ALA A 186 -0.19 7.86 0.04
N PHE A 187 0.63 7.27 0.91
CA PHE A 187 2.07 7.53 0.96
C PHE A 187 2.75 7.09 -0.34
N ASP A 188 2.44 5.89 -0.85
CA ASP A 188 2.91 5.41 -2.15
C ASP A 188 2.45 6.31 -3.33
N ALA A 189 1.30 6.99 -3.18
CA ALA A 189 0.80 7.99 -4.13
C ALA A 189 1.46 9.38 -4.01
N GLY A 190 2.39 9.58 -3.05
CA GLY A 190 3.02 10.89 -2.78
C GLY A 190 2.15 11.85 -1.96
N GLN A 191 0.98 11.42 -1.48
CA GLN A 191 0.04 12.24 -0.72
C GLN A 191 0.38 12.25 0.77
N HIS A 192 1.57 12.76 1.14
CA HIS A 192 2.13 12.64 2.49
C HIS A 192 1.23 13.18 3.61
N ALA A 193 0.60 14.34 3.42
CA ALA A 193 -0.31 14.91 4.43
C ALA A 193 -1.56 14.01 4.66
N ILE A 194 -2.07 13.40 3.59
CA ILE A 194 -3.19 12.46 3.66
C ILE A 194 -2.76 11.16 4.35
N ALA A 195 -1.59 10.64 4.00
CA ALA A 195 -1.01 9.46 4.64
C ALA A 195 -0.88 9.63 6.16
N TYR A 196 -0.33 10.77 6.60
CA TYR A 196 -0.20 11.08 8.02
C TYR A 196 -1.54 11.09 8.76
N ARG A 197 -2.59 11.73 8.19
CA ARG A 197 -3.94 11.73 8.80
C ARG A 197 -4.52 10.33 8.94
N HIS A 198 -4.32 9.47 7.94
CA HIS A 198 -4.77 8.07 7.99
C HIS A 198 -4.00 7.26 9.02
N TYR A 199 -2.68 7.44 9.13
CA TYR A 199 -1.90 6.79 10.19
C TYR A 199 -2.31 7.24 11.60
N MET A 200 -2.64 8.52 11.79
CA MET A 200 -3.14 9.02 13.08
C MET A 200 -4.56 8.51 13.37
N THR A 201 -5.42 8.40 12.36
CA THR A 201 -6.73 7.76 12.49
C THR A 201 -6.58 6.29 12.92
N SER A 202 -5.62 5.58 12.33
CA SER A 202 -5.29 4.22 12.75
C SER A 202 -4.85 4.15 14.20
N PHE A 203 -3.93 5.04 14.60
CA PHE A 203 -3.43 5.09 15.97
C PHE A 203 -4.58 5.29 16.96
N SER A 204 -5.42 6.30 16.77
CA SER A 204 -6.57 6.55 17.64
C SER A 204 -7.56 5.37 17.70
N ALA A 205 -7.89 4.77 16.56
CA ALA A 205 -8.81 3.62 16.54
C ALA A 205 -8.19 2.37 17.21
N ALA A 206 -6.88 2.18 17.12
CA ALA A 206 -6.18 1.09 17.80
C ALA A 206 -6.12 1.31 19.33
N GLU A 207 -5.93 2.55 19.77
CA GLU A 207 -6.01 2.93 21.18
C GLU A 207 -7.40 2.61 21.76
N GLU A 208 -8.46 3.03 21.06
CA GLU A 208 -9.83 2.74 21.49
C GLU A 208 -10.19 1.24 21.44
N ALA A 209 -9.47 0.45 20.64
CA ALA A 209 -9.59 -1.00 20.60
C ALA A 209 -8.74 -1.71 21.67
N ASN A 210 -7.89 -0.99 22.40
CA ASN A 210 -6.85 -1.52 23.28
C ASN A 210 -5.86 -2.47 22.57
N ASP A 211 -5.58 -2.23 21.28
CA ASP A 211 -4.63 -3.01 20.49
C ASP A 211 -3.28 -2.29 20.39
N SER A 212 -2.41 -2.55 21.37
CA SER A 212 -1.09 -1.90 21.49
C SER A 212 -0.13 -2.25 20.33
N VAL A 213 -0.28 -3.43 19.72
CA VAL A 213 0.54 -3.84 18.57
C VAL A 213 0.15 -3.03 17.34
N LEU A 214 -1.16 -2.89 17.10
CA LEU A 214 -1.67 -2.11 15.97
C LEU A 214 -1.37 -0.61 16.15
N ALA A 215 -1.52 -0.07 17.35
CA ALA A 215 -1.15 1.30 17.68
C ALA A 215 0.35 1.56 17.48
N GLY A 216 1.21 0.63 17.94
CA GLY A 216 2.64 0.70 17.70
C GLY A 216 3.00 0.66 16.22
N ASN A 217 2.35 -0.19 15.41
CA ASN A 217 2.57 -0.22 13.97
C ASN A 217 2.15 1.08 13.27
N ALA A 218 1.06 1.73 13.71
CA ALA A 218 0.64 3.03 13.18
C ALA A 218 1.75 4.09 13.37
N LEU A 219 2.30 4.19 14.59
CA LEU A 219 3.42 5.10 14.88
C LEU A 219 4.68 4.75 14.08
N ALA A 220 4.93 3.46 13.84
CA ALA A 220 6.05 3.01 13.02
C ALA A 220 5.95 3.54 11.57
N LEU A 221 4.74 3.56 11.03
CA LEU A 221 4.46 4.07 9.69
C LEU A 221 4.61 5.60 9.63
N VAL A 222 4.20 6.31 10.69
CA VAL A 222 4.46 7.76 10.82
C VAL A 222 5.97 8.04 10.86
N ALA A 223 6.71 7.28 11.66
CA ALA A 223 8.16 7.45 11.77
C ALA A 223 8.86 7.17 10.42
N TYR A 224 8.48 6.08 9.75
CA TYR A 224 8.97 5.76 8.42
C TYR A 224 8.65 6.85 7.39
N GLN A 225 7.46 7.45 7.45
CA GLN A 225 7.12 8.57 6.59
C GLN A 225 8.03 9.78 6.86
N LYS A 226 8.22 10.15 8.14
CA LYS A 226 9.08 11.28 8.52
C LYS A 226 10.51 11.11 7.99
N THR A 227 11.11 9.93 8.21
CA THR A 227 12.46 9.66 7.69
C THR A 227 12.51 9.70 6.16
N ALA A 228 11.49 9.18 5.48
CA ALA A 228 11.39 9.23 4.02
C ALA A 228 11.14 10.64 3.45
N THR A 229 10.63 11.58 4.25
CA THR A 229 10.42 13.00 3.89
C THR A 229 11.49 13.92 4.51
N ALA A 230 12.67 13.38 4.85
CA ALA A 230 13.80 14.11 5.43
C ALA A 230 13.46 14.88 6.72
N THR A 231 12.50 14.39 7.50
CA THR A 231 12.08 14.92 8.79
C THR A 231 12.52 13.94 9.90
N ASP A 232 13.01 14.44 11.04
CA ASP A 232 13.50 13.58 12.13
C ASP A 232 12.37 12.67 12.66
N GLY A 233 12.56 11.35 12.52
CA GLY A 233 11.59 10.32 12.86
C GLY A 233 11.94 9.51 14.11
N VAL A 234 13.08 9.77 14.76
CA VAL A 234 13.66 8.92 15.82
C VAL A 234 12.74 8.80 17.04
N GLU A 235 12.19 9.93 17.51
CA GLU A 235 11.28 9.94 18.66
C GLU A 235 10.00 9.14 18.36
N THR A 236 9.46 9.28 17.15
CA THR A 236 8.24 8.56 16.74
C THR A 236 8.50 7.05 16.58
N ALA A 237 9.68 6.67 16.07
CA ALA A 237 10.09 5.27 15.97
C ALA A 237 10.32 4.64 17.36
N SER A 238 10.84 5.41 18.32
CA SER A 238 11.04 4.97 19.70
C SER A 238 9.69 4.69 20.37
N ALA A 239 8.75 5.64 20.27
CA ALA A 239 7.39 5.49 20.77
C ALA A 239 6.66 4.28 20.17
N SER A 240 6.87 4.02 18.87
CA SER A 240 6.33 2.84 18.18
C SER A 240 6.81 1.53 18.81
N TYR A 241 8.12 1.38 18.99
CA TYR A 241 8.70 0.16 19.56
C TYR A 241 8.24 -0.05 21.02
N ASP A 242 8.29 0.99 21.85
CA ASP A 242 7.93 0.88 23.26
C ASP A 242 6.47 0.47 23.48
N ARG A 243 5.58 0.89 22.58
CA ARG A 243 4.17 0.52 22.65
C ARG A 243 3.91 -0.93 22.27
N ALA A 244 4.57 -1.45 21.24
CA ALA A 244 4.33 -2.79 20.74
C ALA A 244 5.20 -3.88 21.41
N ARG A 245 6.34 -3.54 22.04
CA ARG A 245 7.38 -4.51 22.44
C ARG A 245 6.92 -5.64 23.35
N LYS A 246 5.86 -5.44 24.15
CA LYS A 246 5.33 -6.45 25.09
C LYS A 246 4.46 -7.51 24.40
N GLY A 247 3.80 -7.18 23.29
CA GLY A 247 2.87 -8.08 22.58
C GLY A 247 3.31 -8.46 21.16
N ALA A 248 4.31 -7.77 20.61
CA ALA A 248 4.79 -8.01 19.25
C ALA A 248 5.62 -9.30 19.15
N THR A 249 5.41 -10.06 18.06
CA THR A 249 6.26 -11.20 17.71
C THR A 249 7.70 -10.73 17.42
N PRO A 250 8.72 -11.61 17.51
CA PRO A 250 10.11 -11.25 17.22
C PRO A 250 10.30 -10.58 15.85
N ARG A 251 9.58 -11.06 14.83
CA ARG A 251 9.59 -10.47 13.48
C ARG A 251 9.03 -9.05 13.46
N VAL A 252 7.93 -8.79 14.18
CA VAL A 252 7.35 -7.45 14.28
C VAL A 252 8.31 -6.53 15.04
N ARG A 253 8.90 -6.98 16.16
CA ARG A 253 9.89 -6.19 16.91
C ARG A 253 11.10 -5.81 16.05
N ALA A 254 11.65 -6.74 15.26
CA ALA A 254 12.76 -6.47 14.35
C ALA A 254 12.39 -5.40 13.29
N LEU A 255 11.18 -5.48 12.71
CA LEU A 255 10.70 -4.47 11.77
C LEU A 255 10.56 -3.08 12.41
N LEU A 256 10.07 -3.01 13.64
CA LEU A 256 9.93 -1.73 14.36
C LEU A 256 11.31 -1.14 14.70
N LEU A 257 12.24 -1.96 15.14
CA LEU A 257 13.63 -1.55 15.40
C LEU A 257 14.35 -1.11 14.12
N GLN A 258 14.08 -1.73 12.97
CA GLN A 258 14.64 -1.28 11.69
C GLN A 258 14.27 0.18 11.38
N ARG A 259 13.09 0.64 11.82
CA ARG A 259 12.61 1.99 11.56
C ARG A 259 13.19 3.04 12.53
N LEU A 260 13.98 2.61 13.52
CA LEU A 260 14.75 3.47 14.43
C LEU A 260 16.14 3.83 13.88
N ALA A 261 16.70 3.02 12.98
CA ALA A 261 18.04 3.15 12.43
C ALA A 261 18.03 3.89 11.09
#